data_AF-R2QYK3-F1
#
_entry.id   AF-R2QYK3-F1
#
_cell.length_a   1.000
_cell.length_b   1.000
_cell.length_c   1.000
_cell.angle_alpha   90.00
_cell.angle_beta   90.00
_cell.angle_gamma   90.00
#
_symmetry.space_group_name_H-M   'P 1'
#
loop_
_entity.id
_entity.type
_entity.pdbx_description
1 polymer ?
#
loop_
_entity_poly.entity_id
_entity_poly.type
_entity_poly.pdbx_seq_one_letter_code
_entity_poly.pdbx_strand_id
1 'polypeptide(L)'
;MAGLKRNQLSSRVDETSPFYIDPMPNLYFTRDPFLTIGSSIALNKMYAETRRRETLYAKYIFNHHPMFMKNSVNLLYDREDSTRLEGGDVLVLSSKVLAVGISQRTDMESIKKLAARIFEAEPSFEQVLAFNIGEERKFMHLDAVFTMVDHDKFTIHPEIEGDLVVYSLIKANQKVTISEEKDTLENILCRYLDLPAVELIRCGGNDITAAAREQWNDGANTLAIAPGEVIVYDRNTITNKKLKEAGVKINTIPGSELVRGRGGPRCMSMPFVRE
;
A
#
# COMPACT_ATOMS: atom_id res chain seq x y z
N MET A 1 25.33 -28.75 5.15
CA MET A 1 26.06 -27.72 5.92
C MET A 1 27.47 -27.60 5.34
N ALA A 2 27.66 -26.69 4.39
CA ALA A 2 28.99 -26.35 3.89
C ALA A 2 29.44 -25.08 4.63
N GLY A 3 30.59 -25.15 5.29
CA GLY A 3 31.08 -24.12 6.19
C GLY A 3 31.43 -22.81 5.49
N LEU A 4 30.97 -21.71 6.07
CA LEU A 4 31.33 -20.34 5.69
C LEU A 4 32.78 -20.07 6.16
N LYS A 5 33.75 -20.26 5.27
CA LYS A 5 35.15 -19.87 5.51
C LYS A 5 35.34 -18.37 5.23
N ARG A 6 35.81 -17.67 6.26
CA ARG A 6 36.03 -16.21 6.40
C ARG A 6 37.26 -15.70 5.63
N ASN A 7 37.48 -16.15 4.39
CA ASN A 7 38.72 -15.87 3.63
C ASN A 7 38.45 -15.24 2.24
N GLN A 8 37.57 -14.23 2.16
CA GLN A 8 37.47 -13.37 0.97
C GLN A 8 37.71 -11.92 1.35
N LEU A 9 38.34 -11.14 0.46
CA LEU A 9 38.71 -9.74 0.69
C LEU A 9 37.52 -8.85 1.10
N SER A 10 36.30 -9.22 0.69
CA SER A 10 35.03 -8.61 1.09
C SER A 10 34.79 -8.64 2.61
N SER A 11 35.25 -9.69 3.31
CA SER A 11 35.08 -9.81 4.76
C SER A 11 36.03 -8.93 5.57
N ARG A 12 36.99 -8.23 4.94
CA ARG A 12 37.91 -7.29 5.60
C ARG A 12 37.46 -5.83 5.56
N VAL A 13 36.54 -5.50 4.63
CA VAL A 13 35.95 -4.15 4.53
C VAL A 13 34.69 -4.04 5.41
N ASP A 14 34.09 -5.18 5.74
CA ASP A 14 32.80 -5.32 6.45
C ASP A 14 32.97 -5.75 7.93
N GLU A 15 34.15 -5.54 8.53
CA GLU A 15 34.47 -5.97 9.91
C GLU A 15 33.71 -5.21 11.02
N THR A 16 32.81 -4.28 10.69
CA THR A 16 32.09 -3.46 11.68
C THR A 16 30.67 -3.95 11.98
N SER A 17 30.07 -4.82 11.16
CA SER A 17 28.73 -5.35 11.46
C SER A 17 28.82 -6.46 12.52
N PRO A 18 28.10 -6.36 13.65
CA PRO A 18 28.06 -7.43 14.64
C PRO A 18 27.21 -8.64 14.20
N PHE A 19 26.55 -8.57 13.04
CA PHE A 19 25.62 -9.58 12.57
C PHE A 19 26.22 -10.50 11.50
N TYR A 20 26.02 -11.81 11.64
CA TYR A 20 26.31 -12.78 10.58
C TYR A 20 25.26 -12.77 9.46
N ILE A 21 24.01 -12.48 9.83
CA ILE A 21 22.87 -12.30 8.94
C ILE A 21 22.07 -11.15 9.51
N ASP A 22 21.86 -10.10 8.72
CA ASP A 22 21.12 -8.93 9.20
C ASP A 22 19.69 -9.30 9.60
N PRO A 23 19.14 -8.67 10.65
CA PRO A 23 17.73 -8.83 11.00
C PRO A 23 16.81 -8.24 9.93
N MET A 24 15.53 -8.61 9.95
CA MET A 24 14.47 -8.04 9.11
C MET A 24 13.47 -7.29 10.01
N PRO A 25 13.82 -6.09 10.53
CA PRO A 25 13.03 -5.41 11.54
C PRO A 25 11.67 -4.93 11.04
N ASN A 26 11.48 -4.80 9.73
CA ASN A 26 10.23 -4.35 9.12
C ASN A 26 9.18 -5.47 8.98
N LEU A 27 9.45 -6.70 9.42
CA LEU A 27 8.53 -7.84 9.25
C LEU A 27 7.14 -7.66 9.87
N TYR A 28 7.00 -6.81 10.89
CA TYR A 28 5.70 -6.50 11.47
C TYR A 28 4.86 -5.58 10.58
N PHE A 29 5.46 -4.94 9.57
CA PHE A 29 4.73 -4.28 8.48
C PHE A 29 4.39 -5.28 7.39
N THR A 30 3.36 -6.09 7.66
CA THR A 30 2.90 -7.15 6.77
C THR A 30 2.24 -6.64 5.49
N ARG A 31 1.99 -5.32 5.39
CA ARG A 31 1.34 -4.70 4.24
C ARG A 31 2.13 -4.85 2.94
N ASP A 32 3.45 -4.75 3.02
CA ASP A 32 4.28 -4.55 1.84
C ASP A 32 4.76 -5.83 1.16
N PRO A 33 5.17 -6.90 1.88
CA PRO A 33 5.82 -8.07 1.25
C PRO A 33 4.95 -8.85 0.26
N PHE A 34 3.63 -8.81 0.43
CA PHE A 34 2.66 -9.37 -0.48
C PHE A 34 1.33 -8.66 -0.27
N LEU A 35 0.39 -8.78 -1.21
CA LEU A 35 -0.98 -8.33 -0.98
C LEU A 35 -2.01 -9.28 -1.57
N THR A 36 -3.23 -9.23 -1.04
CA THR A 36 -4.42 -9.92 -1.57
C THR A 36 -5.24 -8.97 -2.43
N ILE A 37 -5.68 -9.40 -3.61
CA ILE A 37 -6.56 -8.66 -4.50
C ILE A 37 -7.66 -9.60 -5.00
N GLY A 38 -8.92 -9.36 -4.64
CA GLY A 38 -9.99 -10.31 -4.93
C GLY A 38 -9.67 -11.68 -4.31
N SER A 39 -9.72 -12.74 -5.12
CA SER A 39 -9.28 -14.09 -4.74
C SER A 39 -7.82 -14.41 -5.09
N SER A 40 -7.07 -13.40 -5.54
CA SER A 40 -5.69 -13.51 -6.03
C SER A 40 -4.68 -12.88 -5.08
N ILE A 41 -3.39 -13.11 -5.32
CA ILE A 41 -2.29 -12.50 -4.57
C ILE A 41 -1.27 -11.84 -5.50
N ALA A 42 -0.59 -10.82 -5.00
CA ALA A 42 0.64 -10.31 -5.56
C ALA A 42 1.78 -10.55 -4.57
N LEU A 43 2.76 -11.36 -4.95
CA LEU A 43 3.99 -11.55 -4.20
C LEU A 43 5.01 -10.52 -4.67
N ASN A 44 5.31 -9.56 -3.82
CA ASN A 44 5.88 -8.30 -4.26
C ASN A 44 7.40 -8.35 -4.52
N LYS A 45 7.87 -7.49 -5.42
CA LYS A 45 9.30 -7.20 -5.61
C LYS A 45 9.64 -5.90 -4.86
N MET A 46 10.09 -6.05 -3.62
CA MET A 46 10.47 -4.92 -2.78
C MET A 46 11.58 -4.06 -3.41
N TYR A 47 11.50 -2.75 -3.21
CA TYR A 47 12.52 -1.78 -3.65
C TYR A 47 13.86 -2.07 -2.96
N ALA A 48 13.85 -2.04 -1.63
CA ALA A 48 15.05 -2.24 -0.82
C ALA A 48 15.47 -3.71 -0.85
N GLU A 49 16.74 -3.96 -1.20
CA GLU A 49 17.29 -5.31 -1.28
C GLU A 49 17.17 -6.06 0.06
N THR A 50 17.37 -5.36 1.19
CA THR A 50 17.22 -5.90 2.53
C THR A 50 15.81 -6.44 2.79
N ARG A 51 14.77 -5.75 2.31
CA ARG A 51 13.36 -6.16 2.48
C ARG A 51 12.91 -7.25 1.49
N ARG A 52 13.63 -7.50 0.39
CA ARG A 52 13.31 -8.61 -0.54
C ARG A 52 13.40 -9.99 0.12
N ARG A 53 14.09 -10.10 1.25
CA ARG A 53 14.16 -11.31 2.07
C ARG A 53 12.82 -11.63 2.74
N GLU A 54 12.01 -10.62 3.05
CA GLU A 54 10.73 -10.79 3.74
C GLU A 54 9.69 -11.50 2.87
N THR A 55 9.72 -11.28 1.56
CA THR A 55 8.78 -11.94 0.61
C THR A 55 9.02 -13.44 0.49
N LEU A 56 10.14 -13.94 1.02
CA LEU A 56 10.40 -15.38 1.12
C LEU A 56 9.36 -16.09 1.99
N TYR A 57 8.91 -15.48 3.09
CA TYR A 57 7.91 -16.08 3.97
C TYR A 57 6.60 -16.32 3.21
N ALA A 58 6.10 -15.28 2.54
CA ALA A 58 4.88 -15.36 1.75
C ALA A 58 4.98 -16.39 0.61
N LYS A 59 6.13 -16.46 -0.08
CA LYS A 59 6.38 -17.51 -1.10
C LYS A 59 6.16 -18.92 -0.54
N TYR A 60 6.73 -19.23 0.62
CA TYR A 60 6.58 -20.55 1.23
C TYR A 60 5.14 -20.79 1.72
N ILE A 61 4.48 -19.77 2.29
CA ILE A 61 3.09 -19.87 2.74
C ILE A 61 2.19 -20.23 1.55
N PHE A 62 2.23 -19.46 0.47
CA PHE A 62 1.33 -19.67 -0.66
C PHE A 62 1.64 -20.93 -1.49
N ASN A 63 2.90 -21.38 -1.52
CA ASN A 63 3.29 -22.59 -2.25
C ASN A 63 3.10 -23.89 -1.47
N HIS A 64 3.13 -23.86 -0.13
CA HIS A 64 3.24 -25.09 0.67
C HIS A 64 2.24 -25.19 1.82
N HIS A 65 1.59 -24.10 2.25
CA HIS A 65 0.63 -24.19 3.34
C HIS A 65 -0.66 -24.88 2.86
N PRO A 66 -1.20 -25.89 3.59
CA PRO A 66 -2.36 -26.67 3.13
C PRO A 66 -3.62 -25.85 2.80
N MET A 67 -3.80 -24.70 3.45
CA MET A 67 -4.92 -23.77 3.16
C MET A 67 -4.86 -23.17 1.75
N PHE A 68 -3.64 -22.86 1.25
CA PHE A 68 -3.43 -22.21 -0.04
C PHE A 68 -3.09 -23.18 -1.16
N MET A 69 -2.57 -24.37 -0.85
CA MET A 69 -2.41 -25.41 -1.87
C MET A 69 -3.75 -26.00 -2.33
N LYS A 70 -4.75 -26.05 -1.44
CA LYS A 70 -6.07 -26.59 -1.76
C LYS A 70 -6.91 -25.65 -2.62
N ASN A 71 -6.71 -24.34 -2.47
CA ASN A 71 -7.42 -23.30 -3.20
C ASN A 71 -6.42 -22.64 -4.15
N SER A 72 -6.50 -22.91 -5.45
CA SER A 72 -5.60 -22.27 -6.41
C SER A 72 -5.75 -20.75 -6.34
N VAL A 73 -4.73 -20.07 -5.83
CA VAL A 73 -4.67 -18.61 -5.77
C VAL A 73 -3.93 -18.12 -7.02
N ASN A 74 -4.51 -17.20 -7.78
CA ASN A 74 -3.80 -16.64 -8.93
C ASN A 74 -2.66 -15.73 -8.44
N LEU A 75 -1.49 -15.90 -9.04
CA LEU A 75 -0.32 -15.07 -8.76
C LEU A 75 -0.24 -13.90 -9.75
N LEU A 76 -0.64 -12.72 -9.29
CA LEU A 76 -0.64 -11.49 -10.08
C LEU A 76 0.75 -10.85 -10.19
N TYR A 77 1.63 -11.12 -9.23
CA TYR A 77 2.99 -10.59 -9.20
C TYR A 77 3.92 -11.60 -8.53
N ASP A 78 5.15 -11.70 -9.01
CA ASP A 78 6.16 -12.60 -8.44
C ASP A 78 7.36 -11.80 -7.91
N ARG A 79 7.94 -12.25 -6.79
CA ARG A 79 9.16 -11.66 -6.21
C ARG A 79 10.39 -11.78 -7.13
N GLU A 80 10.34 -12.64 -8.14
CA GLU A 80 11.38 -12.75 -9.16
C GLU A 80 11.17 -11.79 -10.35
N ASP A 81 10.05 -11.05 -10.38
CA ASP A 81 9.81 -10.04 -11.41
C ASP A 81 10.91 -8.95 -11.40
N SER A 82 11.13 -8.35 -12.57
CA SER A 82 12.23 -7.40 -12.81
C SER A 82 11.94 -5.99 -12.30
N THR A 83 10.67 -5.59 -12.27
CA THR A 83 10.22 -4.27 -11.80
C THR A 83 9.67 -4.35 -10.39
N ARG A 84 9.53 -3.22 -9.71
CA ARG A 84 9.21 -3.12 -8.28
C ARG A 84 7.74 -2.86 -8.05
N LEU A 85 7.18 -3.46 -7.01
CA LEU A 85 5.82 -3.27 -6.52
C LEU A 85 5.86 -3.49 -5.01
N GLU A 86 5.27 -2.58 -4.22
CA GLU A 86 5.10 -2.76 -2.77
C GLU A 86 3.63 -2.59 -2.38
N GLY A 87 3.18 -3.34 -1.37
CA GLY A 87 1.75 -3.41 -1.02
C GLY A 87 1.16 -2.13 -0.42
N GLY A 88 1.98 -1.24 0.15
CA GLY A 88 1.54 0.10 0.57
C GLY A 88 1.00 0.95 -0.59
N ASP A 89 1.47 0.71 -1.82
CA ASP A 89 0.98 1.44 -2.99
C ASP A 89 -0.35 0.91 -3.52
N VAL A 90 -0.80 -0.29 -3.13
CA VAL A 90 -1.98 -0.93 -3.71
C VAL A 90 -3.17 -0.87 -2.76
N LEU A 91 -4.26 -0.28 -3.23
CA LEU A 91 -5.53 -0.16 -2.54
C LEU A 91 -6.63 -0.81 -3.38
N VAL A 92 -7.34 -1.78 -2.80
CA VAL A 92 -8.59 -2.31 -3.36
C VAL A 92 -9.71 -1.39 -2.92
N LEU A 93 -10.22 -0.55 -3.83
CA LEU A 93 -11.26 0.44 -3.50
C LEU A 93 -12.67 -0.14 -3.62
N SER A 94 -12.88 -1.05 -4.57
CA SER A 94 -14.13 -1.76 -4.75
C SER A 94 -13.88 -3.12 -5.41
N SER A 95 -14.94 -3.88 -5.68
CA SER A 95 -14.88 -5.11 -6.48
C SER A 95 -14.50 -4.87 -7.95
N LYS A 96 -14.45 -3.59 -8.38
CA LYS A 96 -14.20 -3.17 -9.76
C LYS A 96 -12.94 -2.31 -9.93
N VAL A 97 -12.52 -1.62 -8.88
CA VAL A 97 -11.50 -0.56 -8.96
C VAL A 97 -10.34 -0.82 -8.02
N LEU A 98 -9.13 -0.78 -8.58
CA LEU A 98 -7.89 -0.66 -7.82
C LEU A 98 -7.35 0.77 -7.90
N ALA A 99 -6.77 1.26 -6.81
CA ALA A 99 -5.86 2.39 -6.82
C ALA A 99 -4.43 1.89 -6.58
N VAL A 100 -3.47 2.39 -7.36
CA VAL A 100 -2.06 2.00 -7.29
C VAL A 100 -1.17 3.24 -7.33
N GLY A 101 -0.27 3.39 -6.37
CA GLY A 101 0.73 4.45 -6.36
C GLY A 101 1.85 4.21 -7.39
N ILE A 102 2.15 5.21 -8.21
CA ILE A 102 3.43 5.34 -8.89
C ILE A 102 4.33 6.11 -7.93
N SER A 103 5.33 5.43 -7.39
CA SER A 103 6.14 5.93 -6.28
C SER A 103 7.60 5.53 -6.47
N GLN A 104 8.47 5.96 -5.56
CA GLN A 104 9.84 5.43 -5.47
C GLN A 104 9.88 3.89 -5.32
N ARG A 105 8.81 3.28 -4.79
CA ARG A 105 8.74 1.85 -4.43
C ARG A 105 8.02 1.01 -5.48
N THR A 106 7.15 1.62 -6.29
CA THR A 106 6.33 0.93 -7.29
C THR A 106 6.48 1.56 -8.67
N ASP A 107 6.95 0.75 -9.63
CA ASP A 107 7.21 1.19 -11.00
C ASP A 107 5.92 1.19 -11.86
N MET A 108 5.77 2.16 -12.76
CA MET A 108 4.64 2.19 -13.72
C MET A 108 4.52 0.89 -14.54
N GLU A 109 5.63 0.29 -14.94
CA GLU A 109 5.60 -0.99 -15.66
C GLU A 109 5.06 -2.15 -14.80
N SER A 110 5.27 -2.11 -13.48
CA SER A 110 4.63 -3.06 -12.56
C SER A 110 3.13 -2.86 -12.49
N ILE A 111 2.66 -1.62 -12.52
CA ILE A 111 1.21 -1.30 -12.54
C ILE A 111 0.58 -1.82 -13.82
N LYS A 112 1.19 -1.60 -14.99
CA LYS A 112 0.70 -2.13 -16.28
C LYS A 112 0.62 -3.65 -16.28
N LYS A 113 1.64 -4.31 -15.74
CA LYS A 113 1.68 -5.77 -15.60
C LYS A 113 0.61 -6.28 -14.65
N LEU A 114 0.45 -5.63 -13.49
CA LEU A 114 -0.59 -5.94 -12.52
C LEU A 114 -1.99 -5.78 -13.14
N ALA A 115 -2.24 -4.66 -13.84
CA ALA A 115 -3.50 -4.38 -14.53
C ALA A 115 -3.84 -5.47 -15.57
N ALA A 116 -2.88 -5.86 -16.42
CA ALA A 116 -3.10 -6.92 -17.40
C ALA A 116 -3.49 -8.26 -16.74
N ARG A 117 -2.80 -8.64 -15.66
CA ARG A 117 -3.03 -9.90 -14.95
C ARG A 117 -4.32 -9.89 -14.13
N ILE A 118 -4.65 -8.80 -13.45
CA ILE A 118 -5.89 -8.71 -12.67
C ILE A 118 -7.12 -8.76 -13.58
N PHE A 119 -7.08 -8.08 -14.74
CA PHE A 119 -8.17 -8.12 -15.71
C PHE A 119 -8.40 -9.49 -16.34
N GLU A 120 -7.41 -10.38 -16.29
CA GLU A 120 -7.52 -11.77 -16.73
C GLU A 120 -7.97 -12.69 -15.60
N ALA A 121 -7.35 -12.57 -14.43
CA ALA A 121 -7.55 -13.46 -13.29
C ALA A 121 -8.83 -13.17 -12.48
N GLU A 122 -9.26 -11.90 -12.43
CA GLU A 122 -10.38 -11.43 -11.61
C GLU A 122 -11.31 -10.55 -12.46
N PRO A 123 -12.24 -11.14 -13.24
CA PRO A 123 -13.03 -10.43 -14.25
C PRO A 123 -13.94 -9.31 -13.73
N SER A 124 -14.17 -9.22 -12.41
CA SER A 124 -14.91 -8.12 -11.81
C SER A 124 -14.14 -6.81 -11.82
N PHE A 125 -12.80 -6.84 -11.83
CA PHE A 125 -11.99 -5.65 -11.92
C PHE A 125 -12.02 -5.11 -13.35
N GLU A 126 -12.45 -3.87 -13.47
CA GLU A 126 -12.63 -3.17 -14.74
C GLU A 126 -11.58 -2.07 -14.92
N GLN A 127 -11.06 -1.53 -13.81
CA GLN A 127 -10.29 -0.29 -13.78
C GLN A 127 -9.14 -0.33 -12.77
N VAL A 128 -7.99 0.23 -13.17
CA VAL A 128 -6.88 0.56 -12.25
C VAL A 128 -6.58 2.05 -12.36
N LEU A 129 -6.67 2.77 -11.25
CA LEU A 129 -6.29 4.17 -11.11
C LEU A 129 -4.86 4.26 -10.60
N ALA A 130 -3.94 4.75 -11.43
CA ALA A 130 -2.54 4.94 -11.06
C ALA A 130 -2.29 6.37 -10.60
N PHE A 131 -1.92 6.54 -9.33
CA PHE A 131 -1.70 7.83 -8.66
C PHE A 131 -0.22 8.17 -8.70
N ASN A 132 0.16 9.22 -9.44
CA ASN A 132 1.54 9.69 -9.45
C ASN A 132 1.84 10.54 -8.20
N ILE A 133 2.37 9.90 -7.17
CA ILE A 133 2.76 10.55 -5.91
C ILE A 133 4.24 10.98 -5.90
N GLY A 134 4.92 10.85 -7.05
CA GLY A 134 6.31 11.25 -7.25
C GLY A 134 7.35 10.26 -6.71
N GLU A 135 8.61 10.48 -7.12
CA GLU A 135 9.77 9.69 -6.66
C GLU A 135 10.47 10.31 -5.44
N GLU A 136 9.95 11.44 -4.92
CA GLU A 136 10.54 12.10 -3.76
C GLU A 136 10.35 11.28 -2.48
N ARG A 137 11.42 11.16 -1.68
CA ARG A 137 11.45 10.37 -0.43
C ARG A 137 10.41 10.76 0.63
N LYS A 138 9.67 11.86 0.45
CA LYS A 138 8.71 12.37 1.44
C LYS A 138 7.55 11.39 1.67
N PHE A 139 7.09 10.72 0.62
CA PHE A 139 5.99 9.75 0.71
C PHE A 139 6.48 8.40 0.16
N MET A 140 6.53 7.38 1.02
CA MET A 140 7.04 6.06 0.61
C MET A 140 6.03 5.30 -0.26
N HIS A 141 4.74 5.47 0.02
CA HIS A 141 3.63 4.72 -0.57
C HIS A 141 2.36 5.57 -0.66
N LEU A 142 1.43 5.18 -1.53
CA LEU A 142 0.10 5.80 -1.65
C LEU A 142 -0.68 5.77 -0.33
N ASP A 143 -0.66 4.66 0.40
CA ASP A 143 -1.41 4.53 1.65
C ASP A 143 -0.87 5.37 2.81
N ALA A 144 0.33 5.96 2.67
CA ALA A 144 0.84 6.93 3.63
C ALA A 144 0.15 8.28 3.49
N VAL A 145 -0.45 8.57 2.33
CA VAL A 145 -1.03 9.88 1.98
C VAL A 145 -2.49 9.80 1.55
N PHE A 146 -3.03 8.62 1.27
CA PHE A 146 -4.37 8.42 0.77
C PHE A 146 -4.92 7.05 1.19
N THR A 147 -5.98 7.00 2.00
CA THR A 147 -6.69 5.75 2.34
C THR A 147 -8.20 5.93 2.39
N MET A 148 -8.93 4.86 2.02
CA MET A 148 -10.40 4.80 2.08
C MET A 148 -10.85 4.37 3.48
N VAL A 149 -11.75 5.15 4.10
CA VAL A 149 -12.21 4.91 5.49
C VAL A 149 -13.70 4.59 5.60
N ASP A 150 -14.46 4.92 4.57
CA ASP A 150 -15.89 4.63 4.41
C ASP A 150 -16.22 4.48 2.92
N HIS A 151 -17.45 4.16 2.56
CA HIS A 151 -17.89 4.02 1.17
C HIS A 151 -17.59 5.24 0.30
N ASP A 152 -17.73 6.44 0.87
CA ASP A 152 -17.59 7.73 0.19
C ASP A 152 -16.53 8.65 0.82
N LYS A 153 -15.73 8.15 1.77
CA LYS A 153 -14.78 8.98 2.54
C LYS A 153 -13.36 8.46 2.46
N PHE A 154 -12.44 9.39 2.28
CA PHE A 154 -11.01 9.10 2.21
C PHE A 154 -10.25 10.04 3.14
N THR A 155 -9.23 9.53 3.83
CA THR A 155 -8.22 10.40 4.44
C THR A 155 -7.14 10.72 3.43
N ILE A 156 -6.81 12.00 3.29
CA ILE A 156 -5.78 12.47 2.36
C ILE A 156 -4.80 13.43 3.03
N HIS A 157 -3.54 13.42 2.61
CA HIS A 157 -2.55 14.42 2.99
C HIS A 157 -2.62 15.63 2.05
N PRO A 158 -2.75 16.88 2.56
CA PRO A 158 -2.98 18.05 1.72
C PRO A 158 -1.83 18.38 0.75
N GLU A 159 -0.58 17.98 1.05
CA GLU A 159 0.55 18.24 0.12
C GLU A 159 0.46 17.45 -1.19
N ILE A 160 -0.30 16.34 -1.24
CA ILE A 160 -0.43 15.57 -2.49
C ILE A 160 -1.53 16.12 -3.40
N GLU A 161 -2.50 16.88 -2.91
CA GLU A 161 -3.68 17.29 -3.71
C GLU A 161 -3.34 18.19 -4.92
N GLY A 162 -2.30 19.02 -4.83
CA GLY A 162 -2.03 20.06 -5.83
C GLY A 162 -1.45 19.58 -7.16
N ASP A 163 -0.47 18.66 -7.10
CA ASP A 163 0.29 18.19 -8.28
C ASP A 163 -0.02 16.72 -8.62
N LEU A 164 -1.07 16.14 -8.04
CA LEU A 164 -1.42 14.74 -8.25
C LEU A 164 -1.91 14.51 -9.66
N VAL A 165 -1.15 13.71 -10.42
CA VAL A 165 -1.58 13.20 -11.72
C VAL A 165 -2.14 11.80 -11.53
N VAL A 166 -3.37 11.56 -12.00
CA VAL A 166 -4.00 10.24 -11.98
C VAL A 166 -4.13 9.71 -13.41
N TYR A 167 -3.73 8.47 -13.63
CA TYR A 167 -3.96 7.75 -14.88
C TYR A 167 -5.00 6.65 -14.69
N SER A 168 -5.91 6.48 -15.64
CA SER A 168 -6.79 5.32 -15.72
C SER A 168 -6.22 4.27 -16.66
N LEU A 169 -6.21 3.02 -16.20
CA LEU A 169 -5.84 1.85 -16.98
C LEU A 169 -7.09 0.98 -17.10
N ILE A 170 -7.56 0.79 -18.33
CA ILE A 170 -8.85 0.15 -18.62
C ILE A 170 -8.63 -1.06 -19.55
N LYS A 171 -9.44 -2.11 -19.40
CA LYS A 171 -9.42 -3.26 -20.32
C LYS A 171 -10.15 -2.93 -21.62
N ALA A 172 -9.44 -2.80 -22.73
CA ALA A 172 -10.02 -2.57 -24.07
C ALA A 172 -9.47 -3.59 -25.09
N ASN A 173 -10.33 -4.39 -25.72
CA ASN A 173 -9.96 -5.36 -26.75
C ASN A 173 -8.77 -6.26 -26.38
N GLN A 174 -8.78 -6.83 -25.17
CA GLN A 174 -7.70 -7.67 -24.61
C GLN A 174 -6.35 -6.94 -24.41
N LYS A 175 -6.31 -5.61 -24.49
CA LYS A 175 -5.15 -4.78 -24.16
C LYS A 175 -5.49 -3.81 -23.04
N VAL A 176 -4.46 -3.35 -22.34
CA VAL A 176 -4.58 -2.28 -21.35
C VAL A 176 -4.40 -0.94 -22.07
N THR A 177 -5.43 -0.10 -22.02
CA THR A 177 -5.36 1.29 -22.51
C THR A 177 -5.15 2.21 -21.33
N ILE A 178 -4.23 3.18 -21.48
CA ILE A 178 -3.87 4.14 -20.42
C ILE A 178 -4.35 5.52 -20.86
N SER A 179 -4.95 6.29 -19.94
CA SER A 179 -5.39 7.67 -20.18
C SER A 179 -5.12 8.52 -18.95
N GLU A 180 -4.76 9.79 -19.14
CA GLU A 180 -4.61 10.75 -18.04
C GLU A 180 -5.96 11.35 -17.69
N GLU A 181 -6.29 11.39 -16.40
CA GLU A 181 -7.51 12.01 -15.88
C GLU A 181 -7.27 13.49 -15.61
N LYS A 182 -8.16 14.36 -16.13
CA LYS A 182 -8.01 15.82 -16.12
C LYS A 182 -9.05 16.55 -15.28
N ASP A 183 -9.53 15.91 -14.23
CA ASP A 183 -10.60 16.40 -13.36
C ASP A 183 -10.11 16.46 -11.91
N THR A 184 -10.91 16.99 -10.98
CA THR A 184 -10.55 16.95 -9.56
C THR A 184 -10.54 15.50 -9.06
N LEU A 185 -9.74 15.23 -8.02
CA LEU A 185 -9.64 13.89 -7.46
C LEU A 185 -11.02 13.37 -6.99
N GLU A 186 -11.83 14.23 -6.38
CA GLU A 186 -13.19 13.90 -5.96
C GLU A 186 -14.05 13.46 -7.15
N ASN A 187 -14.03 14.21 -8.26
CA ASN A 187 -14.82 13.89 -9.45
C ASN A 187 -14.33 12.59 -10.13
N ILE A 188 -13.02 12.35 -10.13
CA ILE A 188 -12.43 11.09 -10.61
C ILE A 188 -12.95 9.93 -9.74
N LEU A 189 -12.82 10.04 -8.41
CA LEU A 189 -13.27 8.99 -7.49
C LEU A 189 -14.78 8.74 -7.60
N CYS A 190 -15.60 9.80 -7.65
CA CYS A 190 -17.05 9.69 -7.87
C CYS A 190 -17.38 8.89 -9.13
N ARG A 191 -16.69 9.20 -10.25
CA ARG A 191 -16.93 8.55 -11.54
C ARG A 191 -16.58 7.06 -11.52
N TYR A 192 -15.41 6.72 -10.98
CA TYR A 192 -14.91 5.34 -11.01
C TYR A 192 -15.55 4.44 -9.94
N LEU A 193 -15.96 5.02 -8.81
CA LEU A 193 -16.63 4.29 -7.72
C LEU A 193 -18.17 4.32 -7.83
N ASP A 194 -18.72 5.01 -8.83
CA ASP A 194 -20.17 5.21 -9.01
C ASP A 194 -20.83 5.83 -7.77
N LEU A 195 -20.23 6.94 -7.28
CA LEU A 195 -20.67 7.66 -6.09
C LEU A 195 -21.18 9.06 -6.46
N PRO A 196 -22.23 9.55 -5.77
CA PRO A 196 -22.75 10.89 -6.00
C PRO A 196 -21.83 12.00 -5.46
N ALA A 197 -21.03 11.68 -4.44
CA ALA A 197 -20.08 12.59 -3.81
C ALA A 197 -18.98 11.78 -3.12
N VAL A 198 -17.81 12.40 -2.94
CA VAL A 198 -16.68 11.88 -2.16
C VAL A 198 -16.21 12.96 -1.21
N GLU A 199 -15.98 12.60 0.06
CA GLU A 199 -15.42 13.46 1.08
C GLU A 199 -13.93 13.15 1.30
N LEU A 200 -13.08 14.16 1.12
CA LEU A 200 -11.66 14.10 1.41
C LEU A 200 -11.35 14.72 2.79
N ILE A 201 -11.06 13.87 3.77
CA ILE A 201 -10.73 14.22 5.15
C ILE A 201 -9.23 14.50 5.25
N ARG A 202 -8.86 15.77 5.40
CA ARG A 202 -7.45 16.21 5.40
C ARG A 202 -6.72 15.87 6.70
N CYS A 203 -5.63 15.12 6.59
CA CYS A 203 -4.71 14.79 7.68
C CYS A 203 -4.14 16.08 8.31
N GLY A 204 -4.22 16.20 9.63
CA GLY A 204 -3.82 17.39 10.40
C GLY A 204 -4.68 18.64 10.18
N GLY A 205 -5.79 18.55 9.42
CA GLY A 205 -6.71 19.65 9.18
C GLY A 205 -6.07 20.80 8.38
N ASN A 206 -6.35 22.04 8.79
CA ASN A 206 -5.92 23.25 8.08
C ASN A 206 -4.61 23.86 8.64
N ASP A 207 -3.99 23.21 9.62
CA ASP A 207 -2.74 23.67 10.22
C ASP A 207 -1.56 22.92 9.60
N ILE A 208 -0.69 23.65 8.90
CA ILE A 208 0.46 23.08 8.17
C ILE A 208 1.44 22.36 9.12
N THR A 209 1.62 22.86 10.34
CA THR A 209 2.51 22.25 11.34
C THR A 209 1.90 20.95 11.87
N ALA A 210 0.59 20.95 12.10
CA ALA A 210 -0.14 19.75 12.48
C ALA A 210 -0.14 18.69 11.37
N ALA A 211 -0.41 19.09 10.13
CA ALA A 211 -0.39 18.22 8.96
C ALA A 211 0.97 17.53 8.80
N ALA A 212 2.07 18.29 8.79
CA ALA A 212 3.41 17.71 8.69
C ALA A 212 3.72 16.74 9.85
N ARG A 213 3.34 17.08 11.08
CA ARG A 213 3.58 16.23 12.26
C ARG A 213 2.74 14.94 12.23
N GLU A 214 1.46 15.03 11.91
CA GLU A 214 0.58 13.86 11.92
C GLU A 214 0.80 12.98 10.70
N GLN A 215 1.19 13.55 9.56
CA GLN A 215 1.67 12.81 8.40
C GLN A 215 2.91 11.97 8.73
N TRP A 216 3.88 12.57 9.43
CA TRP A 216 5.07 11.84 9.88
C TRP A 216 4.75 10.66 10.81
N ASN A 217 3.64 10.75 11.54
CA ASN A 217 3.14 9.72 12.44
C ASN A 217 2.04 8.86 11.79
N ASP A 218 2.02 8.79 10.45
CA ASP A 218 1.12 7.92 9.70
C ASP A 218 -0.38 8.25 9.90
N GLY A 219 -0.71 9.54 10.01
CA GLY A 219 -2.07 10.03 10.26
C GLY A 219 -3.08 9.68 9.16
N ALA A 220 -2.65 9.65 7.90
CA ALA A 220 -3.48 9.21 6.77
C ALA A 220 -3.45 7.69 6.54
N ASN A 221 -2.61 6.93 7.26
CA ASN A 221 -2.48 5.48 7.13
C ASN A 221 -3.44 4.75 8.09
N THR A 222 -4.74 4.96 7.88
CA THR A 222 -5.78 4.41 8.75
C THR A 222 -6.17 2.99 8.31
N LEU A 223 -6.49 2.11 9.27
CA LEU A 223 -6.98 0.77 8.97
C LEU A 223 -8.50 0.71 9.14
N ALA A 224 -9.25 0.73 8.04
CA ALA A 224 -10.68 0.46 8.06
C ALA A 224 -10.96 -1.02 8.39
N ILE A 225 -11.72 -1.29 9.45
CA ILE A 225 -12.16 -2.64 9.84
C ILE A 225 -13.63 -2.91 9.50
N ALA A 226 -14.42 -1.85 9.31
CA ALA A 226 -15.75 -1.86 8.70
C ALA A 226 -15.96 -0.49 8.02
N PRO A 227 -16.96 -0.33 7.13
CA PRO A 227 -17.30 0.98 6.56
C PRO A 227 -17.57 2.00 7.67
N GLY A 228 -16.82 3.12 7.67
CA GLY A 228 -16.94 4.15 8.69
C GLY A 228 -16.37 3.76 10.06
N GLU A 229 -15.62 2.65 10.18
CA GLU A 229 -14.94 2.24 11.42
C GLU A 229 -13.46 1.93 11.18
N VAL A 230 -12.58 2.70 11.84
CA VAL A 230 -11.12 2.63 11.63
C VAL A 230 -10.34 2.38 12.91
N ILE A 231 -9.13 1.81 12.76
CA ILE A 231 -8.09 1.76 13.77
C ILE A 231 -7.03 2.83 13.44
N VAL A 232 -6.67 3.63 14.45
CA VAL A 232 -5.75 4.78 14.32
C VAL A 232 -4.81 4.86 15.53
N TYR A 233 -3.69 5.58 15.40
CA TYR A 233 -2.87 5.91 16.57
C TYR A 233 -3.52 7.03 17.41
N ASP A 234 -3.39 6.94 18.73
CA ASP A 234 -3.88 7.95 19.69
C ASP A 234 -3.27 9.35 19.51
N ARG A 235 -2.01 9.40 19.05
CA ARG A 235 -1.21 10.62 18.93
C ARG A 235 -1.61 11.58 17.80
N ASN A 236 -2.39 11.12 16.82
CA ASN A 236 -2.82 11.93 15.67
C ASN A 236 -4.11 12.68 16.01
N THR A 237 -4.03 13.55 17.01
CA THR A 237 -5.22 14.11 17.69
C THR A 237 -6.11 14.95 16.76
N ILE A 238 -5.53 15.68 15.82
CA ILE A 238 -6.29 16.55 14.91
C ILE A 238 -6.97 15.73 13.82
N THR A 239 -6.25 14.78 13.22
CA THR A 239 -6.81 13.84 12.24
C THR A 239 -7.91 12.97 12.86
N ASN A 240 -7.68 12.48 14.08
CA ASN A 240 -8.69 11.71 14.84
C ASN A 240 -9.95 12.54 15.12
N LYS A 241 -9.79 13.83 15.42
CA LYS A 241 -10.93 14.75 15.58
C LYS A 241 -11.67 14.93 14.26
N LYS A 242 -10.95 15.13 13.15
CA LYS A 242 -11.55 15.28 11.81
C LYS A 242 -12.32 14.04 11.35
N LEU A 243 -11.77 12.85 11.59
CA LEU A 243 -12.45 11.58 11.34
C LEU A 243 -13.77 11.49 12.12
N LYS A 244 -13.76 11.82 13.42
CA LYS A 244 -14.99 11.84 14.24
C LYS A 244 -16.02 12.86 13.76
N GLU A 245 -15.56 14.06 13.36
CA GLU A 245 -16.42 15.11 12.80
C GLU A 245 -17.10 14.65 11.50
N ALA A 246 -16.40 13.84 10.69
CA ALA A 246 -16.92 13.22 9.47
C ALA A 246 -17.77 11.95 9.73
N GLY A 247 -18.11 11.66 10.99
CA GLY A 247 -18.95 10.52 11.36
C GLY A 247 -18.24 9.17 11.40
N VAL A 248 -16.91 9.13 11.27
CA VAL A 248 -16.12 7.88 11.32
C VAL A 248 -15.92 7.47 12.79
N LYS A 249 -16.29 6.24 13.12
CA LYS A 249 -15.97 5.59 14.40
C LYS A 249 -14.47 5.26 14.42
N ILE A 250 -13.78 5.71 15.46
CA ILE A 250 -12.34 5.44 15.61
C ILE A 250 -12.05 4.54 16.81
N ASN A 251 -11.11 3.62 16.64
CA ASN A 251 -10.53 2.77 17.66
C ASN A 251 -9.05 3.16 17.80
N THR A 252 -8.67 3.80 18.90
CA THR A 252 -7.31 4.28 19.09
C THR A 252 -6.43 3.21 19.74
N ILE A 253 -5.20 3.05 19.23
CA ILE A 253 -4.15 2.23 19.86
C ILE A 253 -2.93 3.10 20.21
N PRO A 254 -2.20 2.78 21.30
CA PRO A 254 -0.94 3.44 21.61
C PRO A 254 0.12 3.07 20.56
N GLY A 255 0.77 4.08 19.99
CA GLY A 255 1.74 3.90 18.89
C GLY A 255 3.19 4.24 19.21
N SER A 256 3.53 4.56 20.47
CA SER A 256 4.80 5.20 20.84
C SER A 256 6.06 4.48 20.33
N GLU A 257 6.07 3.14 20.39
CA GLU A 257 7.19 2.31 19.93
C GLU A 257 7.04 1.89 18.47
N LEU A 258 5.83 1.47 18.06
CA LEU A 258 5.58 0.92 16.72
C LEU A 258 5.80 1.98 15.63
N VAL A 259 5.41 3.22 15.87
CA VAL A 259 5.60 4.33 14.92
C VAL A 259 7.06 4.67 14.68
N ARG A 260 8.00 4.20 15.52
CA ARG A 260 9.45 4.39 15.26
C ARG A 260 9.89 3.72 13.95
N GLY A 261 9.17 2.69 13.50
CA GLY A 261 9.37 2.08 12.20
C GLY A 261 8.75 2.82 11.02
N ARG A 262 8.04 3.94 11.27
CA ARG A 262 7.34 4.76 10.28
C ARG A 262 6.26 3.99 9.52
N GLY A 263 5.26 3.53 10.26
CA GLY A 263 4.07 2.91 9.68
C GLY A 263 2.87 2.95 10.63
N GLY A 264 1.69 3.09 10.06
CA GLY A 264 0.41 3.09 10.75
C GLY A 264 -0.20 1.71 10.94
N PRO A 265 -1.41 1.63 11.53
CA PRO A 265 -2.16 0.38 11.66
C PRO A 265 -2.39 -0.36 10.32
N ARG A 266 -2.53 0.37 9.20
CA ARG A 266 -2.70 -0.25 7.88
C ARG A 266 -1.41 -0.91 7.39
N CYS A 267 -0.25 -0.31 7.63
CA CYS A 267 1.06 -0.91 7.34
C CYS A 267 1.29 -2.23 8.10
N MET A 268 0.78 -2.32 9.33
CA MET A 268 0.93 -3.50 10.20
C MET A 268 -0.09 -4.63 9.95
N SER A 269 -0.88 -4.53 8.89
CA SER A 269 -1.96 -5.48 8.60
C SER A 269 -1.97 -5.92 7.14
N MET A 270 -2.48 -7.12 6.90
CA MET A 270 -2.77 -7.64 5.56
C MET A 270 -4.10 -8.41 5.62
N PRO A 271 -5.23 -7.79 5.21
CA PRO A 271 -6.53 -8.45 5.21
C PRO A 271 -6.47 -9.68 4.30
N PHE A 272 -6.93 -10.83 4.77
CA PHE A 272 -7.08 -12.03 3.92
C PHE A 272 -8.51 -12.18 3.40
N VAL A 273 -9.49 -11.70 4.17
CA VAL A 273 -10.91 -11.75 3.84
C VAL A 273 -11.56 -10.44 4.32
N ARG A 274 -12.44 -9.88 3.49
CA ARG A 274 -13.37 -8.79 3.81
C ARG A 274 -14.73 -9.15 3.20
N GLU A 275 -15.81 -8.79 3.89
CA GLU A 275 -17.19 -8.96 3.40
C GLU A 275 -17.53 -7.98 2.27
#